data_AF-A0A3M6AH00-F1
#
_entry.id   AF-A0A3M6AH00-F1
#
_cell.length_a   1.000
_cell.length_b   1.000
_cell.length_c   1.000
_cell.angle_alpha   90.00
_cell.angle_beta   90.00
_cell.angle_gamma   90.00
#
_symmetry.space_group_name_H-M   'P 1'
#
loop_
_entity.id
_entity.type
_entity.pdbx_description
1 polymer ?
#
loop_
_entity_poly.entity_id
_entity_poly.type
_entity_poly.pdbx_seq_one_letter_code
_entity_poly.pdbx_strand_id
1 'polypeptide(L)'
;GDWGQLLQVSEQHRASRETRELHQESRQMGYSLQQLLNGLPEQDRDARHFLEQTAEPHLALGWALAARAWQISPQDALAAWLWSWLENQLAVLMKTLPLGQQAAQRLTSELLPLLQQAQVNATRQDTHHAGSAAFGLSLASMAHERQYSRLFRS
;
A
#
# COMPACT_ATOMS: atom_id res chain seq x y z
N GLY A 1 10.33 -14.68 10.05
CA GLY A 1 10.43 -15.79 11.02
C GLY A 1 9.29 -16.74 10.79
N ASP A 2 8.05 -16.28 10.96
CA ASP A 2 6.86 -17.06 10.66
C ASP A 2 6.34 -16.76 9.24
N TRP A 3 6.69 -17.64 8.30
CA TRP A 3 6.24 -17.54 6.91
C TRP A 3 4.78 -17.97 6.72
N GLY A 4 4.26 -18.85 7.59
CA GLY A 4 2.88 -19.32 7.53
C GLY A 4 1.90 -18.22 7.92
N GLN A 5 2.20 -17.51 9.01
CA GLN A 5 1.43 -16.35 9.43
C GLN A 5 1.46 -15.23 8.38
N LEU A 6 2.62 -14.97 7.76
CA LEU A 6 2.75 -13.98 6.70
C LEU A 6 1.87 -14.32 5.48
N LEU A 7 1.87 -15.59 5.06
CA LEU A 7 1.00 -16.07 3.98
C LEU A 7 -0.48 -15.87 4.33
N GLN A 8 -0.89 -16.23 5.55
CA GLN A 8 -2.27 -16.07 6.00
C GLN A 8 -2.73 -14.59 5.95
N VAL A 9 -1.92 -13.67 6.48
CA VAL A 9 -2.25 -12.24 6.48
C VAL A 9 -2.21 -11.66 5.05
N SER A 10 -1.30 -12.14 4.20
CA SER A 10 -1.24 -11.75 2.79
C SER A 10 -2.51 -12.16 2.03
N GLU A 11 -2.99 -13.39 2.24
CA GLU A 11 -4.24 -13.86 1.63
C GLU A 11 -5.47 -13.10 2.13
N GLN A 12 -5.53 -12.77 3.43
CA GLN A 12 -6.59 -11.91 3.98
C GLN A 12 -6.58 -10.52 3.34
N HIS A 13 -5.40 -9.92 3.18
CA HIS A 13 -5.28 -8.63 2.51
C HIS A 13 -5.73 -8.71 1.05
N ARG A 14 -5.33 -9.75 0.32
CA ARG A 14 -5.75 -9.97 -1.07
C ARG A 14 -7.27 -10.11 -1.17
N ALA A 15 -7.88 -10.91 -0.28
CA ALA A 15 -9.32 -11.10 -0.22
C ALA A 15 -10.10 -9.81 0.14
N SER A 16 -9.47 -8.86 0.85
CA SER A 16 -10.09 -7.57 1.19
C SER A 16 -10.21 -6.60 0.01
N ARG A 17 -9.62 -6.89 -1.16
CA ARG A 17 -9.70 -6.01 -2.34
C ARG A 17 -11.07 -6.18 -3.00
N GLU A 18 -11.98 -5.25 -2.74
CA GLU A 18 -13.40 -5.38 -3.13
C GLU A 18 -13.65 -5.19 -4.64
N THR A 19 -12.92 -4.29 -5.31
CA THR A 19 -13.10 -4.00 -6.74
C THR A 19 -12.00 -4.61 -7.59
N ARG A 20 -12.30 -4.80 -8.88
CA ARG A 20 -11.36 -5.39 -9.85
C ARG A 20 -10.17 -4.45 -10.07
N GLU A 21 -10.40 -3.14 -10.19
CA GLU A 21 -9.31 -2.17 -10.34
C GLU A 21 -8.36 -2.17 -9.14
N LEU A 22 -8.86 -2.14 -7.90
CA LEU A 22 -8.02 -2.18 -6.70
C LEU A 22 -7.21 -3.48 -6.60
N HIS A 23 -7.80 -4.61 -7.00
CA HIS A 23 -7.09 -5.89 -7.05
C HIS A 23 -5.98 -5.88 -8.11
N GLN A 24 -6.26 -5.37 -9.32
CA GLN A 24 -5.30 -5.30 -10.42
C GLN A 24 -4.14 -4.35 -10.11
N GLU A 25 -4.43 -3.17 -9.55
CA GLU A 25 -3.42 -2.20 -9.14
C GLU A 25 -2.48 -2.80 -8.08
N SER A 26 -3.05 -3.41 -7.04
CA SER A 26 -2.29 -4.03 -5.96
C SER A 26 -1.35 -5.13 -6.46
N ARG A 27 -1.83 -5.98 -7.38
CA ARG A 27 -1.03 -7.03 -8.03
C ARG A 27 0.08 -6.46 -8.91
N GLN A 28 -0.21 -5.45 -9.71
CA GLN A 28 0.77 -4.85 -10.60
C GLN A 28 1.93 -4.21 -9.81
N MET A 29 1.60 -3.48 -8.73
CA MET A 29 2.61 -2.89 -7.85
C MET A 29 3.41 -3.97 -7.09
N GLY A 30 2.73 -5.01 -6.61
CA GLY A 30 3.38 -6.13 -5.94
C GLY A 30 4.36 -6.89 -6.84
N TYR A 31 3.98 -7.16 -8.09
CA TYR A 31 4.85 -7.77 -9.08
C TYR A 31 6.11 -6.91 -9.36
N SER A 32 5.93 -5.61 -9.57
CA SER A 32 7.07 -4.70 -9.80
C SER A 32 8.04 -4.69 -8.61
N LEU A 33 7.53 -4.67 -7.38
CA LEU A 33 8.37 -4.69 -6.19
C LEU A 33 9.05 -6.05 -5.98
N GLN A 34 8.36 -7.16 -6.27
CA GLN A 34 8.98 -8.50 -6.25
C GLN A 34 10.19 -8.56 -7.20
N GLN A 35 10.05 -8.05 -8.43
CA GLN A 35 11.16 -8.07 -9.39
C GLN A 35 12.34 -7.22 -8.93
N LEU A 36 12.08 -6.07 -8.31
CA LEU A 36 13.12 -5.25 -7.70
C LEU A 36 13.84 -6.03 -6.59
N LEU A 37 13.11 -6.60 -5.63
CA LEU A 37 13.68 -7.30 -4.49
C LEU A 37 14.46 -8.57 -4.88
N ASN A 38 14.00 -9.29 -5.90
CA ASN A 38 14.72 -10.45 -6.44
C ASN A 38 16.07 -10.08 -7.07
N GLY A 39 16.20 -8.84 -7.58
CA GLY A 39 17.44 -8.31 -8.14
C GLY A 39 18.41 -7.75 -7.11
N LEU A 40 18.02 -7.62 -5.84
CA LEU A 40 18.80 -6.95 -4.80
C LEU A 40 19.51 -7.95 -3.86
N PRO A 41 20.79 -7.73 -3.54
CA PRO A 41 21.57 -8.63 -2.69
C PRO A 41 21.11 -8.67 -1.22
N GLU A 42 20.41 -7.63 -0.75
CA GLU A 42 19.94 -7.49 0.63
C GLU A 42 18.81 -8.46 0.97
N GLN A 43 18.07 -8.93 -0.04
CA GLN A 43 16.98 -9.88 0.15
C GLN A 43 17.54 -11.27 0.49
N ASP A 44 17.21 -11.78 1.68
CA ASP A 44 17.65 -13.10 2.12
C ASP A 44 17.00 -14.25 1.32
N ARG A 45 17.65 -15.42 1.35
CA ARG A 45 17.24 -16.60 0.57
C ARG A 45 15.82 -17.06 0.88
N ASP A 46 15.42 -17.06 2.15
CA ASP A 46 14.10 -17.52 2.56
C ASP A 46 13.02 -16.56 2.06
N ALA A 47 13.28 -15.26 2.11
CA ALA A 47 12.39 -14.24 1.60
C ALA A 47 12.23 -14.27 0.08
N ARG A 48 13.31 -14.57 -0.66
CA ARG A 48 13.24 -14.81 -2.12
C ARG A 48 12.39 -16.03 -2.43
N HIS A 49 12.68 -17.15 -1.77
CA HIS A 49 11.93 -18.39 -1.96
C HIS A 49 10.44 -18.21 -1.63
N PHE A 50 10.11 -17.50 -0.56
CA PHE A 50 8.72 -17.16 -0.23
C PHE A 50 8.03 -16.34 -1.34
N LEU A 51 8.72 -15.31 -1.85
CA LEU A 51 8.19 -14.51 -2.96
C LEU A 51 8.03 -15.32 -4.25
N GLU A 52 8.99 -16.16 -4.60
CA GLU A 52 8.92 -17.05 -5.78
C GLU A 52 7.72 -18.00 -5.73
N GLN A 53 7.33 -18.43 -4.53
CA GLN A 53 6.15 -19.28 -4.32
C GLN A 53 4.83 -18.50 -4.23
N THR A 54 4.90 -17.17 -4.09
CA THR A 54 3.71 -16.31 -4.02
C THR A 54 3.27 -15.94 -5.43
N ALA A 55 2.17 -16.53 -5.90
CA ALA A 55 1.70 -16.33 -7.28
C ALA A 55 1.20 -14.91 -7.57
N GLU A 56 0.58 -14.25 -6.58
CA GLU A 56 0.02 -12.90 -6.72
C GLU A 56 0.49 -12.00 -5.58
N PRO A 57 1.78 -11.60 -5.56
CA PRO A 57 2.28 -10.70 -4.53
C PRO A 57 1.59 -9.34 -4.67
N HIS A 58 1.35 -8.70 -3.54
CA HIS A 58 0.82 -7.35 -3.45
C HIS A 58 1.83 -6.41 -2.81
N LEU A 59 1.66 -5.10 -3.03
CA LEU A 59 2.62 -4.09 -2.59
C LEU A 59 2.94 -4.19 -1.08
N ALA A 60 1.92 -4.41 -0.23
CA ALA A 60 2.12 -4.48 1.23
C ALA A 60 3.01 -5.67 1.64
N LEU A 61 2.89 -6.82 0.97
CA LEU A 61 3.76 -7.97 1.22
C LEU A 61 5.21 -7.64 0.82
N GLY A 62 5.39 -7.12 -0.40
CA GLY A 62 6.72 -6.74 -0.88
C GLY A 62 7.38 -5.70 0.02
N TRP A 63 6.62 -4.71 0.50
CA TRP A 63 7.12 -3.67 1.41
C TRP A 63 7.56 -4.22 2.76
N ALA A 64 6.80 -5.14 3.35
CA ALA A 64 7.19 -5.80 4.59
C ALA A 64 8.49 -6.59 4.43
N LEU A 65 8.68 -7.26 3.28
CA LEU A 65 9.91 -7.99 2.99
C LEU A 65 11.09 -7.05 2.71
N ALA A 66 10.86 -5.93 2.04
CA ALA A 66 11.87 -4.89 1.82
C ALA A 66 12.34 -4.29 3.16
N ALA A 67 11.40 -3.95 4.05
CA ALA A 67 11.71 -3.44 5.38
C ALA A 67 12.55 -4.45 6.18
N ARG A 68 12.22 -5.75 6.11
CA ARG A 68 13.04 -6.81 6.70
C ARG A 68 14.44 -6.86 6.10
N ALA A 69 14.57 -6.86 4.77
CA ALA A 69 15.86 -6.96 4.08
C ALA A 69 16.83 -5.83 4.49
N TRP A 70 16.30 -4.61 4.63
CA TRP A 70 17.07 -3.44 5.06
C TRP A 70 17.07 -3.19 6.56
N GLN A 71 16.52 -4.10 7.37
CA GLN A 71 16.45 -3.99 8.83
C GLN A 71 15.76 -2.69 9.31
N ILE A 72 14.76 -2.22 8.56
CA ILE A 72 13.94 -1.06 8.91
C ILE A 72 12.92 -1.50 9.97
N SER A 73 12.76 -0.69 11.02
CA SER A 73 11.79 -0.98 12.07
C SER A 73 10.36 -1.01 11.50
N PRO A 74 9.45 -1.83 12.05
CA PRO A 74 8.05 -1.83 11.61
C PRO A 74 7.38 -0.45 11.69
N GLN A 75 7.74 0.34 12.71
CA GLN A 75 7.24 1.70 12.91
C GLN A 75 7.69 2.63 11.78
N ASP A 76 8.98 2.60 11.42
CA ASP A 76 9.53 3.44 10.36
C ASP A 76 9.02 3.00 8.98
N ALA A 77 8.93 1.69 8.75
CA ALA A 77 8.37 1.15 7.52
C ALA A 77 6.90 1.57 7.32
N LEU A 78 6.10 1.58 8.40
CA LEU A 78 4.71 2.05 8.36
C LEU A 78 4.63 3.57 8.15
N ALA A 79 5.47 4.36 8.81
CA ALA A 79 5.53 5.81 8.58
C ALA A 79 5.88 6.14 7.12
N ALA A 80 6.89 5.47 6.57
CA ALA A 80 7.30 5.64 5.18
C ALA A 80 6.19 5.23 4.20
N TRP A 81 5.47 4.13 4.48
CA TRP A 81 4.30 3.73 3.69
C TRP A 81 3.21 4.81 3.69
N LEU A 82 2.83 5.29 4.88
CA LEU A 82 1.77 6.29 5.03
C LEU A 82 2.14 7.60 4.35
N TRP A 83 3.40 8.02 4.45
CA TRP A 83 3.91 9.20 3.76
C TRP A 83 3.88 9.04 2.25
N SER A 84 4.37 7.92 1.72
CA SER A 84 4.33 7.63 0.28
C SER A 84 2.90 7.61 -0.27
N TRP A 85 1.96 7.04 0.49
CA TRP A 85 0.54 7.09 0.15
C TRP A 85 0.02 8.54 0.08
N LEU A 86 0.27 9.35 1.11
CA LEU A 86 -0.17 10.75 1.14
C LEU A 86 0.41 11.56 -0.02
N GLU A 87 1.70 11.39 -0.31
CA GLU A 87 2.38 12.09 -1.40
C GLU A 87 1.77 11.73 -2.76
N ASN A 88 1.45 10.45 -2.98
CA ASN A 88 0.73 10.02 -4.18
C ASN A 88 -0.66 10.67 -4.30
N GLN A 89 -1.42 10.74 -3.20
CA GLN A 89 -2.73 11.42 -3.20
C GLN A 89 -2.61 12.90 -3.56
N LEU A 90 -1.61 13.60 -3.02
CA LEU A 90 -1.35 15.01 -3.33
C LEU A 90 -0.94 15.20 -4.80
N ALA A 91 -0.11 14.30 -5.33
CA ALA A 91 0.29 14.32 -6.74
C ALA A 91 -0.90 14.13 -7.68
N VAL A 92 -1.85 13.26 -7.34
CA VAL A 92 -3.12 13.10 -8.07
C VAL A 92 -3.95 14.37 -7.96
N LEU A 93 -4.14 14.92 -6.75
CA LEU A 93 -4.93 16.14 -6.53
C LEU A 93 -4.41 17.32 -7.34
N MET A 94 -3.10 17.55 -7.38
CA MET A 94 -2.47 18.61 -8.17
C MET A 94 -2.65 18.45 -9.68
N LYS A 95 -2.83 17.22 -10.17
CA LYS A 95 -3.11 16.94 -11.59
C LYS A 95 -4.59 17.06 -11.92
N THR A 96 -5.48 16.81 -10.96
CA THR A 96 -6.94 16.84 -11.15
C THR A 96 -7.59 18.19 -10.86
N LEU A 97 -7.00 18.97 -9.95
CA LEU A 97 -7.54 20.25 -9.49
C LEU A 97 -6.54 21.37 -9.83
N PRO A 98 -6.98 22.63 -9.97
CA PRO A 98 -6.10 23.78 -10.18
C PRO A 98 -5.38 24.15 -8.87
N LEU A 99 -4.62 23.22 -8.31
CA LEU A 99 -3.96 23.33 -7.02
C LEU A 99 -2.45 23.52 -7.23
N GLY A 100 -1.93 24.66 -6.76
CA GLY A 100 -0.49 24.97 -6.85
C GLY A 100 0.34 24.34 -5.73
N GLN A 101 1.66 24.24 -5.94
CA GLN A 101 2.60 23.61 -5.02
C GLN A 101 2.50 24.10 -3.57
N GLN A 102 2.32 25.41 -3.37
CA GLN A 102 2.17 25.99 -2.02
C GLN A 102 0.91 25.51 -1.31
N ALA A 103 -0.19 25.34 -2.04
CA ALA A 103 -1.43 24.81 -1.47
C ALA A 103 -1.26 23.33 -1.10
N ALA A 104 -0.57 22.55 -1.92
CA ALA A 104 -0.26 21.15 -1.61
C ALA A 104 0.58 21.05 -0.33
N GLN A 105 1.62 21.87 -0.21
CA GLN A 105 2.48 21.88 0.98
C GLN A 105 1.73 22.26 2.26
N ARG A 106 0.81 23.23 2.18
CA ARG A 106 -0.06 23.58 3.33
C ARG A 106 -0.95 22.40 3.72
N LEU A 107 -1.57 21.74 2.74
CA LEU A 107 -2.38 20.56 2.99
C LEU A 107 -1.55 19.42 3.62
N THR A 108 -0.32 19.18 3.15
CA THR A 108 0.60 18.22 3.78
C THR A 108 0.83 18.55 5.25
N SER A 109 1.07 19.83 5.57
CA SER A 109 1.26 20.27 6.96
C SER A 109 0.03 20.04 7.82
N GLU A 110 -1.17 20.26 7.29
CA GLU A 110 -2.43 20.05 7.99
C GLU A 110 -2.75 18.56 8.22
N LEU A 111 -2.34 17.69 7.28
CA LEU A 111 -2.60 16.25 7.35
C LEU A 111 -1.57 15.48 8.18
N LEU A 112 -0.41 16.06 8.49
CA LEU A 112 0.66 15.39 9.23
C LEU A 112 0.20 14.84 10.60
N PRO A 113 -0.56 15.58 11.44
CA PRO A 113 -1.07 15.03 12.71
C PRO A 113 -2.01 13.84 12.52
N LEU A 114 -2.84 13.86 11.46
CA LEU A 114 -3.72 12.73 11.14
C LEU A 114 -2.92 11.51 10.71
N LEU A 115 -1.84 11.70 9.96
CA LEU A 115 -0.93 10.62 9.56
C LEU A 115 -0.27 9.96 10.77
N GLN A 116 0.19 10.76 11.74
CA GLN A 116 0.74 10.28 13.01
C GLN A 116 -0.30 9.49 13.81
N GLN A 117 -1.54 9.99 13.90
CA GLN A 117 -2.61 9.27 14.58
C GLN A 117 -2.95 7.95 13.88
N ALA A 118 -2.96 7.92 12.54
CA ALA A 118 -3.16 6.70 11.77
C ALA A 118 -2.07 5.66 12.03
N GLN A 119 -0.80 6.08 12.12
CA GLN A 119 0.33 5.21 12.47
C GLN A 119 0.14 4.58 13.86
N VAL A 120 -0.22 5.39 14.86
CA VAL A 120 -0.47 4.92 16.24
C VAL A 120 -1.62 3.93 16.27
N ASN A 121 -2.73 4.24 15.59
CA ASN A 121 -3.90 3.38 15.53
C ASN A 121 -3.58 2.04 14.87
N ALA A 122 -2.92 2.05 13.72
CA ALA A 122 -2.56 0.84 12.99
C ALA A 122 -1.59 -0.06 13.78
N THR A 123 -0.69 0.55 14.57
CA THR A 123 0.26 -0.19 15.42
C THR A 123 -0.44 -0.86 16.63
N ARG A 124 -1.54 -0.28 17.12
CA ARG A 124 -2.30 -0.79 18.27
C ARG A 124 -3.45 -1.71 17.89
N GLN A 125 -3.79 -1.76 16.60
CA GLN A 125 -4.92 -2.55 16.12
C GLN A 125 -4.61 -4.03 16.20
N ASP A 126 -5.55 -4.79 16.77
CA ASP A 126 -5.54 -6.24 16.71
C ASP A 126 -5.82 -6.69 15.26
N THR A 127 -4.95 -7.54 14.73
CA THR A 127 -5.04 -8.06 13.36
C THR A 127 -6.30 -8.91 13.14
N HIS A 128 -6.89 -9.49 14.20
CA HIS A 128 -8.19 -10.18 14.11
C HIS A 128 -9.35 -9.23 13.81
N HIS A 129 -9.19 -7.94 14.11
CA HIS A 129 -10.14 -6.88 13.81
C HIS A 129 -9.67 -6.02 12.63
N ALA A 130 -8.73 -6.52 11.81
CA ALA A 130 -8.27 -5.83 10.63
C ALA A 130 -9.31 -5.88 9.51
N GLY A 131 -9.77 -4.70 9.08
CA GLY A 131 -10.76 -4.55 8.03
C GLY A 131 -11.59 -3.29 8.28
N SER A 132 -11.70 -2.43 7.27
CA SER A 132 -12.64 -1.33 7.29
C SER A 132 -13.67 -1.55 6.20
N ALA A 133 -14.94 -1.37 6.54
CA ALA A 133 -16.00 -1.33 5.54
C ALA A 133 -15.99 0.04 4.86
N ALA A 134 -14.98 0.28 4.01
CA ALA A 134 -14.75 1.55 3.34
C ALA A 134 -15.71 1.75 2.16
N PHE A 135 -17.03 1.60 2.40
CA PHE A 135 -18.07 1.58 1.37
C PHE A 135 -17.98 2.77 0.40
N GLY A 136 -17.66 3.97 0.90
CA GLY A 136 -17.49 5.14 0.06
C GLY A 136 -16.35 5.01 -0.96
N LEU A 137 -15.21 4.43 -0.55
CA LEU A 137 -14.08 4.16 -1.43
C LEU A 137 -14.44 3.09 -2.47
N SER A 138 -15.14 2.03 -2.05
CA SER A 138 -15.56 0.95 -2.94
C SER A 138 -16.54 1.44 -4.00
N LEU A 139 -17.53 2.27 -3.61
CA LEU A 139 -18.47 2.89 -4.54
C LEU A 139 -17.77 3.86 -5.50
N ALA A 140 -16.82 4.66 -5.01
CA ALA A 140 -16.04 5.56 -5.86
C ALA A 140 -15.18 4.78 -6.87
N SER A 141 -14.53 3.69 -6.45
CA SER A 141 -13.76 2.81 -7.34
C SER A 141 -14.66 2.14 -8.39
N MET A 142 -15.83 1.63 -8.00
CA MET A 142 -16.82 1.09 -8.95
C MET A 142 -17.35 2.14 -9.94
N ALA A 143 -17.42 3.41 -9.53
CA ALA A 143 -17.80 4.50 -10.42
C ALA A 143 -16.66 4.85 -11.40
N HIS A 144 -15.41 4.86 -10.91
CA HIS A 144 -14.21 5.09 -11.72
C HIS A 144 -14.08 4.05 -12.86
N GLU A 145 -14.38 2.78 -12.58
CA GLU A 145 -14.42 1.70 -13.59
C GLU A 145 -15.35 2.01 -14.79
N ARG A 146 -16.37 2.85 -14.60
CA ARG A 146 -17.37 3.20 -15.63
C ARG A 146 -17.13 4.56 -16.30
N GLN A 147 -16.07 5.28 -15.95
CA GLN A 147 -15.78 6.58 -16.54
C GLN A 147 -15.35 6.46 -18.00
N TYR A 148 -16.00 7.24 -18.87
CA TYR A 148 -15.72 7.25 -20.32
C TYR A 148 -14.33 7.82 -20.67
N SER A 149 -13.92 8.87 -19.96
CA SER A 149 -12.58 9.45 -20.08
C SER A 149 -11.86 9.36 -18.73
N ARG A 150 -10.63 8.82 -18.74
CA ARG A 150 -9.85 8.54 -17.54
C ARG A 150 -8.43 9.07 -17.69
N LEU A 151 -8.00 9.86 -16.71
CA LEU A 151 -6.63 10.37 -16.61
C LEU A 151 -5.72 9.40 -15.85
N PHE A 152 -6.30 8.55 -14.98
CA PHE A 152 -5.60 7.57 -14.14
C PHE A 152 -6.10 6.15 -14.41
N ARG A 153 -5.31 5.15 -13.99
CA ARG A 153 -5.57 3.73 -14.27
C ARG A 153 -6.46 3.04 -13.22
N SER A 154 -6.59 3.62 -12.04
CA SER A 154 -7.44 3.24 -10.91
C SER A 154 -7.61 4.43 -9.97
#